data_AF-A0A0L7QUW7-F1
#
_entry.id   AF-A0A0L7QUW7-F1
#
_cell.length_a   1.000
_cell.length_b   1.000
_cell.length_c   1.000
_cell.angle_alpha   90.00
_cell.angle_beta   90.00
_cell.angle_gamma   90.00
#
_symmetry.space_group_name_H-M   'P 1'
#
loop_
_entity.id
_entity.type
_entity.pdbx_description
1 polymer ?
#
loop_
_entity_poly.entity_id
_entity_poly.type
_entity_poly.pdbx_seq_one_letter_code
_entity_poly.pdbx_strand_id
1 'polypeptide(L)'
;MHKKLKDLCLILVNLKGPILLHDNARPHVSQMTVQKLNELGCETLPRPPYSPDLFNHLENFLREKKLKTQAAAENAFEEFIDSRIPEFYNTGMEKPVLRLAEMYGIGNFILTKDTLS
;
A
#
# COMPACT_ATOMS: atom_id res chain seq x y z
N MET A 1 -25.57 -0.14 4.93
CA MET A 1 -24.23 0.49 4.79
C MET A 1 -23.12 -0.29 5.46
N HIS A 2 -23.26 -0.71 6.73
CA HIS A 2 -22.26 -1.57 7.36
C HIS A 2 -22.00 -2.90 6.64
N LYS A 3 -22.97 -3.43 5.88
CA LYS A 3 -22.82 -4.71 5.16
C LYS A 3 -21.66 -4.71 4.16
N LYS A 4 -21.67 -3.87 3.12
CA LYS A 4 -20.64 -3.92 2.05
C LYS A 4 -19.21 -3.66 2.50
N LEU A 5 -19.01 -2.75 3.47
CA LEU A 5 -17.68 -2.47 4.03
C LEU A 5 -17.26 -3.59 4.98
N LYS A 6 -18.21 -4.13 5.76
CA LYS A 6 -17.99 -5.40 6.47
C LYS A 6 -17.74 -6.54 5.51
N ASP A 7 -18.33 -6.58 4.30
CA ASP A 7 -18.20 -7.64 3.30
C ASP A 7 -16.86 -7.55 2.57
N LEU A 8 -16.34 -6.35 2.28
CA LEU A 8 -15.01 -6.18 1.73
C LEU A 8 -13.93 -6.43 2.79
N CYS A 9 -14.13 -5.92 4.01
CA CYS A 9 -13.37 -6.40 5.16
C CYS A 9 -13.54 -7.91 5.33
N LEU A 10 -14.73 -8.50 5.16
CA LEU A 10 -14.96 -9.93 5.29
C LEU A 10 -14.21 -10.69 4.21
N ILE A 11 -14.19 -10.19 2.97
CA ILE A 11 -13.43 -10.76 1.86
C ILE A 11 -11.94 -10.73 2.24
N LEU A 12 -11.41 -9.57 2.62
CA LEU A 12 -10.00 -9.42 3.04
C LEU A 12 -9.66 -10.24 4.30
N VAL A 13 -10.61 -10.44 5.22
CA VAL A 13 -10.47 -11.20 6.48
C VAL A 13 -10.69 -12.71 6.25
N ASN A 14 -11.41 -13.09 5.19
CA ASN A 14 -11.62 -14.47 4.75
C ASN A 14 -10.46 -14.98 3.89
N LEU A 15 -9.62 -14.10 3.34
CA LEU A 15 -8.34 -14.49 2.75
C LEU A 15 -7.44 -14.93 3.90
N LYS A 16 -7.10 -16.23 3.94
CA LYS A 16 -6.36 -16.85 5.04
C LYS A 16 -4.85 -16.53 5.01
N GLY A 17 -4.41 -15.72 4.06
CA GLY A 17 -3.02 -15.40 3.81
C GLY A 17 -2.77 -13.89 3.64
N PRO A 18 -1.50 -13.48 3.64
CA PRO A 18 -1.14 -12.08 3.41
C PRO A 18 -1.60 -11.64 2.02
N ILE A 19 -2.15 -10.44 1.96
CA ILE A 19 -2.63 -9.84 0.72
C ILE A 19 -1.55 -8.91 0.18
N LEU A 20 -1.04 -9.22 -1.00
CA LEU A 20 -0.02 -8.44 -1.66
C LEU A 20 -0.67 -7.44 -2.62
N LEU A 21 -0.42 -6.15 -2.37
CA LEU A 21 -0.77 -5.06 -3.27
C LEU A 21 0.48 -4.58 -4.00
N HIS A 22 0.58 -4.86 -5.30
CA HIS A 22 1.68 -4.42 -6.15
C HIS A 22 1.14 -3.86 -7.49
N ASP A 23 1.99 -3.24 -8.30
CA ASP A 23 1.61 -2.76 -9.63
C ASP A 23 1.67 -3.86 -10.70
N ASN A 24 1.19 -3.59 -11.91
CA ASN A 24 1.17 -4.58 -12.99
C ASN A 24 2.49 -4.59 -13.80
N ALA A 25 3.63 -4.22 -13.22
CA ALA A 25 4.89 -4.26 -13.96
C ALA A 25 5.22 -5.70 -14.39
N ARG A 26 5.82 -5.85 -15.57
CA ARG A 26 6.06 -7.17 -16.21
C ARG A 26 6.71 -8.22 -15.29
N PRO A 27 7.70 -7.89 -14.43
CA PRO A 27 8.26 -8.87 -13.51
C PRO A 27 7.23 -9.42 -12.51
N HIS A 28 6.31 -8.57 -12.03
CA HIS A 28 5.35 -8.92 -10.98
C HIS A 28 4.17 -9.76 -11.47
N VAL A 29 3.82 -9.65 -12.76
CA VAL A 29 2.79 -10.48 -13.40
C VAL A 29 3.36 -11.70 -14.13
N SER A 30 4.66 -11.95 -14.01
CA SER A 30 5.29 -13.11 -14.62
C SER A 30 4.75 -14.41 -14.02
N GLN A 31 4.69 -15.47 -14.82
CA GLN A 31 4.22 -16.78 -14.35
C GLN A 31 5.02 -17.29 -13.16
N MET A 32 6.33 -17.07 -13.17
CA MET A 32 7.23 -17.47 -12.10
C MET A 32 6.90 -16.76 -10.78
N THR A 33 6.62 -15.46 -10.82
CA THR A 33 6.21 -14.69 -9.64
C THR A 33 4.84 -15.12 -9.13
N VAL A 34 3.86 -15.29 -10.02
CA VAL A 34 2.50 -15.75 -9.62
C VAL A 34 2.55 -17.13 -8.98
N GLN A 35 3.33 -18.06 -9.56
CA GLN A 35 3.53 -19.39 -8.99
C GLN A 35 4.14 -19.29 -7.58
N LYS A 36 5.15 -18.42 -7.39
CA LYS A 36 5.79 -18.25 -6.09
C LYS A 36 4.86 -17.66 -5.04
N LEU A 37 4.00 -16.71 -5.42
CA LEU A 37 3.00 -16.14 -4.52
C LEU A 37 1.97 -17.19 -4.11
N ASN A 38 1.54 -18.05 -5.04
CA ASN A 38 0.64 -19.16 -4.73
C ASN A 38 1.27 -20.17 -3.76
N GLU A 39 2.55 -20.51 -3.95
CA GLU A 39 3.29 -21.39 -3.01
C GLU A 39 3.39 -20.80 -1.60
N LEU A 40 3.48 -19.48 -1.48
CA LEU A 40 3.55 -18.76 -0.21
C LEU A 40 2.16 -18.50 0.40
N GLY A 41 1.07 -18.85 -0.30
CA GLY A 41 -0.29 -18.52 0.10
C GLY A 41 -0.57 -17.02 0.09
N CYS A 42 0.19 -16.24 -0.67
CA CYS A 42 0.00 -14.81 -0.84
C CYS A 42 -1.03 -14.55 -1.92
N GLU A 43 -2.13 -13.90 -1.55
CA GLU A 43 -3.16 -13.53 -2.51
C GLU A 43 -2.85 -12.16 -3.11
N THR A 44 -3.04 -12.00 -4.43
CA THR A 44 -2.77 -10.74 -5.13
C THR A 44 -4.07 -9.99 -5.40
N LEU A 45 -4.11 -8.70 -5.04
CA LEU A 45 -5.23 -7.83 -5.39
C LEU A 45 -5.04 -7.23 -6.78
N PRO A 46 -6.04 -7.31 -7.68
CA PRO A 46 -5.95 -6.67 -8.98
C PRO A 46 -5.91 -5.14 -8.83
N ARG A 47 -4.82 -4.51 -9.29
CA ARG A 47 -4.64 -3.06 -9.24
C ARG A 47 -4.98 -2.42 -10.59
N PRO A 48 -5.71 -1.28 -10.60
CA PRO A 48 -5.80 -0.47 -11.81
C PRO A 48 -4.40 0.02 -12.24
N PRO A 49 -4.16 0.23 -13.54
CA PRO A 49 -2.89 0.74 -14.03
C PRO A 49 -2.58 2.12 -13.41
N TYR A 50 -1.36 2.28 -12.89
CA TYR A 50 -0.78 3.53 -12.38
C TYR A 50 -1.52 4.20 -11.22
N SER A 51 -0.93 4.11 -10.02
CA SER A 51 -1.33 4.90 -8.84
C SER A 51 -0.07 5.41 -8.13
N PRO A 52 0.53 6.52 -8.59
CA PRO A 52 1.83 6.99 -8.11
C PRO A 52 1.65 8.04 -7.01
N ASP A 53 1.46 7.64 -5.74
CA ASP A 53 1.29 8.61 -4.64
C ASP A 53 2.09 8.28 -3.36
N LEU A 54 2.99 7.29 -3.38
CA LEU A 54 3.63 6.77 -2.15
C LEU A 54 5.07 7.28 -1.90
N PHE A 55 5.75 7.86 -2.89
CA PHE A 55 7.19 8.18 -2.78
C PHE A 55 7.50 9.62 -2.32
N ASN A 56 6.50 10.50 -2.20
CA ASN A 56 6.69 11.92 -1.89
C ASN A 56 7.42 12.17 -0.55
N HIS A 57 7.15 11.36 0.47
CA HIS A 57 7.81 11.49 1.78
C HIS A 57 9.29 11.14 1.73
N LEU A 58 9.66 10.13 0.93
CA LEU A 58 11.04 9.74 0.73
C LEU A 58 11.79 10.80 -0.08
N GLU A 59 11.20 11.30 -1.16
CA GLU A 59 11.78 12.37 -1.96
C GLU A 59 12.10 13.61 -1.12
N ASN A 60 11.17 14.02 -0.26
CA ASN A 60 11.38 15.17 0.63
C ASN A 60 12.49 14.92 1.65
N PHE A 61 12.59 13.72 2.21
CA PHE A 61 13.68 13.35 3.13
C PHE A 61 15.05 13.34 2.44
N LEU A 62 15.09 12.93 1.17
CA LEU A 62 16.32 12.82 0.40
C LEU A 62 16.75 14.15 -0.25
N ARG A 63 15.85 15.13 -0.38
CA ARG A 63 16.06 16.40 -1.11
C ARG A 63 17.34 17.15 -0.70
N GLU A 64 17.70 17.10 0.58
CA GLU A 64 18.86 17.82 1.12
C GLU A 64 20.09 16.93 1.34
N LYS A 65 19.98 15.62 1.06
CA LYS A 65 21.07 14.65 1.29
C LYS A 65 21.93 14.47 0.05
N LYS A 66 23.25 14.56 0.22
CA LYS A 66 24.22 14.26 -0.85
C LYS A 66 24.61 12.78 -0.81
N LEU A 67 23.92 11.96 -1.59
CA LEU A 67 24.21 10.54 -1.72
C LEU A 67 25.20 10.32 -2.87
N LYS A 68 26.48 10.11 -2.55
CA LYS A 68 27.54 9.91 -3.55
C LYS A 68 27.93 8.45 -3.77
N THR A 69 27.54 7.58 -2.85
CA THR A 69 27.87 6.15 -2.86
C THR A 69 26.61 5.34 -2.58
N GLN A 70 26.60 4.09 -3.03
CA GLN A 70 25.52 3.14 -2.73
C GLN A 70 25.32 2.99 -1.21
N ALA A 71 26.41 2.80 -0.46
CA ALA A 71 26.33 2.69 1.00
C ALA A 71 25.72 3.94 1.67
N ALA A 72 26.01 5.14 1.18
CA ALA A 72 25.38 6.35 1.69
C ALA A 72 23.87 6.38 1.39
N ALA A 73 23.44 5.86 0.24
CA ALA A 73 22.03 5.76 -0.14
C ALA A 73 21.29 4.73 0.71
N GLU A 74 21.90 3.56 0.93
CA GLU A 74 21.37 2.50 1.81
C GLU A 74 21.21 3.01 3.24
N ASN A 75 22.25 3.62 3.82
CA ASN A 75 22.17 4.19 5.17
C ASN A 75 21.10 5.28 5.27
N ALA A 76 20.98 6.16 4.26
CA ALA A 76 19.94 7.19 4.26
C ALA A 76 18.54 6.58 4.17
N PHE A 77 18.37 5.46 3.46
CA PHE A 77 17.11 4.75 3.40
C PHE A 77 16.77 4.07 4.73
N GLU A 78 17.75 3.44 5.39
CA GLU A 78 17.57 2.87 6.73
C GLU A 78 17.18 3.96 7.75
N GLU A 79 17.90 5.08 7.78
CA GLU A 79 17.55 6.24 8.62
C GLU A 79 16.13 6.75 8.34
N PHE A 80 15.71 6.74 7.06
CA PHE A 80 14.35 7.13 6.70
C PHE A 80 13.33 6.19 7.34
N ILE A 81 13.51 4.87 7.22
CA ILE A 81 12.59 3.85 7.75
C ILE A 81 12.55 3.92 9.28
N ASP A 82 13.70 4.02 9.93
CA ASP A 82 13.84 4.09 11.39
C ASP A 82 13.24 5.36 11.98
N SER A 83 13.20 6.45 11.20
CA SER A 83 12.56 7.71 11.62
C SER A 83 11.02 7.67 11.60
N ARG A 84 10.39 6.61 11.06
CA ARG A 84 8.92 6.53 10.92
C ARG A 84 8.30 5.78 12.09
N ILE A 85 7.32 6.44 12.72
CA ILE A 85 6.44 5.82 13.70
C ILE A 85 5.40 4.92 13.01
N PRO A 86 4.84 3.89 13.69
CA PRO A 86 3.86 2.98 13.10
C PRO A 86 2.68 3.67 12.40
N GLU A 87 2.22 4.80 12.92
CA GLU A 87 1.11 5.61 12.40
C GLU A 87 1.36 6.12 10.98
N PHE A 88 2.62 6.32 10.60
CA PHE A 88 3.01 6.69 9.24
C PHE A 88 2.59 5.61 8.24
N TYR A 89 2.87 4.35 8.56
CA TYR A 89 2.52 3.22 7.70
C TYR A 89 1.01 2.98 7.69
N ASN A 90 0.34 3.12 8.83
CA ASN A 90 -1.13 3.01 8.90
C ASN A 90 -1.81 4.05 8.00
N THR A 91 -1.40 5.31 8.10
CA THR A 91 -1.92 6.41 7.25
C THR A 91 -1.62 6.16 5.77
N GLY A 92 -0.43 5.64 5.46
CA GLY A 92 -0.03 5.27 4.10
C GLY A 92 -0.85 4.12 3.50
N MET A 93 -1.33 3.20 4.34
CA MET A 93 -2.17 2.07 3.93
C MET A 93 -3.65 2.43 3.80
N GLU A 94 -4.13 3.47 4.48
CA GLU A 94 -5.51 3.95 4.35
C GLU A 94 -5.81 4.42 2.93
N LYS A 95 -5.01 5.34 2.36
CA LYS A 95 -5.24 5.92 1.03
C LYS A 95 -5.48 4.88 -0.09
N PRO A 96 -4.63 3.86 -0.30
CA PRO A 96 -4.88 2.84 -1.32
C PRO A 96 -6.12 1.98 -1.01
N VAL A 97 -6.42 1.71 0.26
CA VAL A 97 -7.66 1.01 0.66
C VAL A 97 -8.90 1.86 0.34
N LEU A 98 -8.86 3.16 0.61
CA LEU A 98 -9.93 4.09 0.26
C LEU A 98 -10.11 4.21 -1.26
N ARG A 99 -9.02 4.30 -2.03
CA ARG A 99 -9.07 4.35 -3.51
C ARG A 99 -9.62 3.05 -4.10
N LEU A 100 -9.25 1.88 -3.54
CA LEU A 100 -9.88 0.60 -3.91
C LEU A 100 -11.37 0.63 -3.59
N ALA A 101 -11.77 1.10 -2.41
CA ALA A 101 -13.17 1.23 -2.03
C ALA A 101 -13.94 2.15 -3.00
N GLU A 102 -13.37 3.29 -3.40
CA GLU A 102 -13.92 4.19 -4.42
C GLU A 102 -14.09 3.53 -5.78
N MET A 103 -13.07 2.81 -6.27
CA MET A 103 -13.13 2.09 -7.55
C MET A 103 -14.25 1.05 -7.58
N TYR A 104 -14.52 0.40 -6.45
CA TYR A 104 -15.65 -0.52 -6.29
C TYR A 104 -16.97 0.17 -5.91
N GLY A 105 -17.04 1.52 -5.95
CA GLY A 105 -18.26 2.30 -5.75
C GLY A 105 -18.68 2.49 -4.29
N ILE A 106 -17.73 2.54 -3.36
CA ILE A 106 -17.94 2.63 -1.90
C ILE A 106 -17.56 4.03 -1.35
N GLY A 107 -17.04 4.92 -2.21
CA GLY A 107 -16.36 6.19 -1.87
C GLY A 107 -17.15 7.27 -1.11
N ASN A 108 -18.48 7.33 -1.23
CA ASN A 108 -19.26 8.43 -0.64
C ASN A 108 -19.47 8.33 0.89
N PHE A 109 -18.78 7.45 1.60
CA PHE A 109 -18.99 7.23 3.05
C PHE A 109 -17.74 7.41 3.92
N ILE A 110 -16.62 7.86 3.32
CA ILE A 110 -15.36 8.03 4.04
C ILE A 110 -15.21 9.45 4.62
N LEU A 111 -15.90 10.47 4.07
CA LEU A 111 -15.69 11.88 4.45
C LEU A 111 -16.61 12.44 5.54
N THR A 112 -17.24 11.64 6.40
CA THR A 112 -18.11 12.18 7.48
C THR A 112 -17.81 11.63 8.88
N LYS A 113 -16.53 11.42 9.22
CA LYS A 113 -16.17 11.11 10.62
C LYS A 113 -15.15 12.03 11.30
N ASP A 114 -14.75 13.14 10.65
CA ASP A 114 -13.90 14.17 11.29
C ASP A 114 -14.64 15.49 11.62
N THR A 115 -15.95 15.45 11.88
CA THR A 115 -16.62 16.57 12.54
C THR A 115 -17.70 16.07 13.49
N LEU A 116 -17.51 16.36 14.79
CA LEU A 116 -18.39 16.13 15.94
C LEU A 116 -18.28 14.74 16.62
N SER A 117 -17.34 14.59 17.56
CA SER A 117 -17.59 14.72 19.02
C SER A 117 -16.29 14.63 19.80
#